data_AF-A0A531ML82-F1
#
_entry.id   AF-A0A531ML82-F1
#
_cell.length_a   1.000
_cell.length_b   1.000
_cell.length_c   1.000
_cell.angle_alpha   90.00
_cell.angle_beta   90.00
_cell.angle_gamma   90.00
#
_symmetry.space_group_name_H-M   'P 1'
#
loop_
_entity.id
_entity.type
_entity.pdbx_description
1 polymer ?
#
loop_
_entity_poly.entity_id
_entity_poly.type
_entity_poly.pdbx_seq_one_letter_code
_entity_poly.pdbx_strand_id
1 'polypeptide(L)'
;MIGIAAVFGAISIFAADFWVKSQAKADAQEKTASIAAPAAPRIEFKTIVVATAPLRYGMELDRTKLSEIPWPQDSLPQGAFATIDGLLGEGGRVVLSA
;
A
#
# COMPACT_ATOMS: atom_id res chain seq x y z
N MET A 1 49.38 -43.42 -20.00
CA MET A 1 49.31 -42.30 -19.03
C MET A 1 48.32 -41.20 -19.47
N ILE A 2 48.22 -40.85 -20.76
CA ILE A 2 47.28 -39.80 -21.27
C ILE A 2 45.79 -40.07 -20.97
N GLY A 3 45.30 -41.32 -21.11
CA GLY A 3 43.87 -41.62 -20.97
C GLY A 3 43.32 -41.42 -19.55
N ILE A 4 44.14 -41.70 -18.54
CA ILE A 4 43.77 -41.51 -17.13
C ILE A 4 43.65 -40.02 -16.82
N ALA A 5 44.56 -39.18 -17.34
CA ALA A 5 44.51 -37.74 -17.15
C ALA A 5 43.24 -37.10 -17.74
N ALA A 6 42.79 -37.57 -18.91
CA ALA A 6 41.55 -37.08 -19.53
C ALA A 6 40.31 -37.39 -18.68
N VAL A 7 40.24 -38.59 -18.10
CA VAL A 7 39.12 -39.01 -17.23
C VAL A 7 39.10 -38.19 -15.95
N PHE A 8 40.25 -38.01 -15.29
CA PHE A 8 40.34 -37.19 -14.08
C PHE A 8 40.00 -35.71 -14.35
N GLY A 9 40.42 -35.16 -15.49
CA GLY A 9 40.06 -33.81 -15.91
C GLY A 9 38.54 -33.63 -16.07
N ALA A 10 37.89 -34.58 -16.74
CA ALA A 10 36.43 -34.54 -16.93
C ALA A 10 35.66 -34.64 -15.60
N ILE A 11 36.10 -35.50 -14.68
CA ILE A 11 35.49 -35.65 -13.35
C ILE A 11 35.65 -34.36 -12.52
N SER A 12 36.81 -33.71 -12.61
CA SER A 12 37.08 -32.47 -11.87
C SER A 12 36.15 -31.33 -12.29
N ILE A 13 35.90 -31.18 -13.60
CA ILE A 13 34.98 -30.15 -14.12
C ILE A 13 33.56 -30.40 -13.58
N PHE A 14 33.09 -31.65 -13.64
CA PHE A 14 31.74 -32.00 -13.17
C PHE A 14 31.57 -31.77 -11.66
N ALA A 15 32.59 -32.11 -10.87
CA ALA A 15 32.58 -31.87 -9.43
C ALA A 15 32.57 -30.38 -9.07
N ALA A 16 33.35 -29.56 -9.82
CA ALA A 16 33.36 -28.12 -9.64
C ALA A 16 31.99 -27.49 -10.00
N ASP A 17 31.41 -27.87 -11.14
CA ASP A 17 30.08 -27.41 -11.55
C ASP A 17 29.00 -27.78 -10.53
N PHE A 18 29.06 -29.00 -9.97
CA PHE A 18 28.12 -29.46 -8.97
C PHE A 18 28.26 -28.66 -7.66
N TRP A 19 29.49 -28.43 -7.19
CA TRP A 19 29.76 -27.67 -5.97
C TRP A 19 29.31 -26.20 -6.11
N VAL A 20 29.65 -25.55 -7.22
CA VAL A 20 29.25 -24.15 -7.50
C VAL A 20 27.73 -24.03 -7.59
N LYS A 21 27.04 -24.93 -8.28
CA LYS A 21 25.57 -24.94 -8.35
C LYS A 21 24.92 -25.19 -6.99
N SER A 22 25.54 -26.00 -6.12
CA SER A 22 25.02 -26.27 -4.78
C SER A 22 25.18 -25.06 -3.85
N GLN A 23 26.33 -24.39 -3.89
CA GLN A 23 26.52 -23.17 -3.09
C GLN A 23 25.68 -22.01 -3.61
N ALA A 24 25.61 -21.81 -4.93
CA ALA A 24 24.80 -20.76 -5.52
C ALA A 24 23.31 -20.89 -5.16
N LYS A 25 22.79 -22.12 -5.01
CA LYS A 25 21.42 -22.35 -4.53
C LYS A 25 21.26 -22.04 -3.04
N ALA A 26 22.22 -22.42 -2.20
CA ALA A 26 22.20 -22.13 -0.77
C ALA A 26 22.27 -20.61 -0.49
N ASP A 27 23.19 -19.90 -1.16
CA ASP A 27 23.34 -18.45 -1.04
C ASP A 27 22.12 -17.69 -1.59
N ALA A 28 21.55 -18.16 -2.70
CA ALA A 28 20.33 -17.57 -3.26
C ALA A 28 19.13 -17.76 -2.32
N GLN A 29 19.02 -18.92 -1.67
CA GLN A 29 17.94 -19.21 -0.74
C GLN A 29 18.06 -18.38 0.56
N GLU A 30 19.28 -18.22 1.10
CA GLU A 30 19.52 -17.36 2.28
C GLU A 30 19.34 -15.86 1.98
N LYS A 31 19.80 -15.39 0.82
CA LYS A 31 19.58 -13.99 0.41
C LYS A 31 18.10 -13.70 0.12
N THR A 32 17.33 -14.67 -0.37
CA THR A 32 15.90 -14.46 -0.64
C THR A 32 15.07 -14.54 0.65
N ALA A 33 15.48 -15.35 1.64
CA ALA A 33 14.79 -15.45 2.92
C ALA A 33 15.02 -14.23 3.84
N SER A 34 16.06 -13.43 3.61
CA SER A 34 16.41 -12.26 4.42
C SER A 34 15.89 -10.93 3.88
N ILE A 35 15.30 -10.92 2.67
CA ILE A 35 14.61 -9.74 2.15
C ILE A 35 13.17 -9.80 2.68
N ALA A 36 12.98 -9.35 3.92
CA ALA A 36 11.65 -8.98 4.40
C ALA A 36 11.09 -7.95 3.42
N ALA A 37 9.95 -8.27 2.80
CA ALA A 37 9.27 -7.36 1.89
C ALA A 37 9.11 -6.00 2.60
N PRO A 38 9.52 -4.87 1.98
CA PRO A 38 9.32 -3.56 2.59
C PRO A 38 7.84 -3.41 2.89
N ALA A 39 7.52 -3.17 4.17
CA ALA A 39 6.15 -2.94 4.59
C ALA A 39 5.59 -1.81 3.73
N ALA A 40 4.63 -2.13 2.86
CA ALA A 40 3.97 -1.13 2.04
C ALA A 40 3.46 -0.02 2.98
N PRO A 41 3.69 1.27 2.64
CA PRO A 41 3.21 2.36 3.46
C PRO A 41 1.70 2.21 3.61
N ARG A 42 1.26 1.88 4.84
CA ARG A 42 -0.15 1.73 5.16
C ARG A 42 -0.72 3.13 5.30
N ILE A 43 -1.25 3.66 4.22
CA ILE A 43 -1.98 4.92 4.24
C ILE A 43 -3.26 4.66 5.05
N GLU A 44 -3.34 5.24 6.24
CA GLU A 44 -4.54 5.16 7.06
C GLU A 44 -5.59 6.13 6.50
N PHE A 45 -6.78 5.62 6.23
CA PHE A 45 -7.88 6.41 5.68
C PHE A 45 -8.90 6.70 6.77
N LYS A 46 -9.36 7.95 6.81
CA LYS A 46 -10.49 8.42 7.61
C LYS A 46 -11.59 8.94 6.70
N THR A 47 -12.83 8.75 7.11
CA THR A 47 -13.99 9.25 6.34
C THR A 47 -14.16 10.75 6.55
N ILE A 48 -14.47 11.48 5.49
CA ILE A 48 -14.93 12.87 5.55
C ILE A 48 -16.21 13.06 4.74
N VAL A 49 -17.04 14.03 5.15
CA VAL A 49 -18.22 14.45 4.41
C VAL A 49 -17.87 15.57 3.43
N VAL A 50 -18.23 15.40 2.16
CA VAL A 50 -18.03 16.38 1.09
C VAL A 50 -19.35 16.70 0.38
N ALA A 51 -19.40 17.87 -0.25
CA ALA A 51 -20.51 18.25 -1.13
C ALA A 51 -20.36 17.60 -2.51
N THR A 52 -21.42 17.00 -3.02
CA THR A 52 -21.47 16.39 -4.36
C THR A 52 -22.07 17.30 -5.42
N ALA A 53 -22.63 18.44 -5.00
CA ALA A 53 -23.25 19.44 -5.85
C ALA A 53 -22.89 20.86 -5.40
N PRO A 54 -23.00 21.88 -6.27
CA PRO A 54 -22.79 23.26 -5.89
C PRO A 54 -23.74 23.71 -4.78
N LEU A 55 -23.18 24.16 -3.66
CA LEU A 55 -23.91 24.70 -2.52
C LEU A 55 -23.88 26.23 -2.57
N ARG A 56 -25.04 26.88 -2.41
CA ARG A 56 -25.16 28.34 -2.41
C ARG A 56 -25.20 28.87 -0.99
N TYR A 57 -24.77 30.10 -0.80
CA TYR A 57 -24.93 30.83 0.46
C TYR A 57 -26.39 30.85 0.90
N GLY A 58 -26.65 30.61 2.20
CA GLY A 58 -28.00 30.57 2.74
C GLY A 58 -28.84 29.35 2.32
N MET A 59 -28.29 28.40 1.55
CA MET A 59 -29.00 27.19 1.15
C MET A 59 -29.10 26.22 2.32
N GLU A 60 -30.27 25.62 2.51
CA GLU A 60 -30.46 24.51 3.44
C GLU A 60 -29.70 23.26 2.95
N LEU A 61 -28.97 22.65 3.87
CA LEU A 61 -28.11 21.51 3.59
C LEU A 61 -28.96 20.23 3.53
N ASP A 62 -28.92 19.57 2.38
CA ASP A 62 -29.65 18.33 2.13
C ASP A 62 -28.67 17.15 2.08
N ARG A 63 -29.05 16.03 2.72
CA ARG A 63 -28.33 14.75 2.70
C ARG A 63 -28.12 14.23 1.29
N THR A 64 -29.02 14.52 0.34
CA THR A 64 -28.87 14.10 -1.07
C THR A 64 -27.68 14.75 -1.78
N LYS A 65 -27.16 15.87 -1.25
CA LYS A 65 -26.03 16.64 -1.81
C LYS A 65 -24.73 16.41 -1.04
N LEU A 66 -24.71 15.45 -0.13
CA LEU A 66 -23.56 15.11 0.71
C LEU A 66 -23.13 13.68 0.46
N SER A 67 -21.82 13.44 0.53
CA SER A 67 -21.24 12.09 0.41
C SER A 67 -20.09 11.91 1.37
N GLU A 68 -19.99 10.70 1.91
CA GLU A 68 -18.89 10.26 2.76
C GLU A 68 -17.83 9.59 1.90
N ILE A 69 -16.62 10.16 1.88
CA ILE A 69 -15.50 9.65 1.09
C ILE A 69 -14.32 9.29 1.99
N PRO A 70 -13.55 8.25 1.66
CA PRO A 70 -12.29 7.97 2.34
C PRO A 70 -11.27 9.06 1.99
N TRP A 71 -10.57 9.57 3.00
CA TRP A 71 -9.55 10.61 2.89
C TRP A 71 -8.30 10.23 3.67
N PRO A 72 -7.09 10.56 3.19
CA PRO A 72 -5.85 10.27 3.91
C PRO A 72 -5.82 10.95 5.28
N GLN A 73 -5.48 10.19 6.33
CA GLN A 73 -5.41 10.70 7.70
C GLN A 73 -4.43 11.86 7.86
N ASP A 74 -3.26 11.78 7.20
CA ASP A 74 -2.19 12.77 7.30
C ASP A 74 -2.51 14.10 6.60
N SER A 75 -3.63 14.17 5.88
CA SER A 75 -4.07 15.36 5.14
C SER A 75 -5.52 15.74 5.42
N LEU A 76 -6.03 15.37 6.60
CA LEU A 76 -7.41 15.62 6.98
C LEU A 76 -7.66 17.12 7.24
N PRO A 77 -8.61 17.78 6.54
CA PRO A 77 -8.89 19.19 6.75
C PRO A 77 -9.43 19.47 8.15
N GLN A 78 -8.95 20.54 8.79
CA GLN A 78 -9.44 20.92 10.11
C GLN A 78 -10.94 21.26 10.06
N GLY A 79 -11.72 20.67 10.96
CA GLY A 79 -13.17 20.86 11.03
C GLY A 79 -13.97 19.98 10.06
N ALA A 80 -13.35 19.01 9.37
CA ALA A 80 -14.07 18.02 8.58
C ALA A 80 -14.92 17.10 9.48
N PHE A 81 -16.13 16.79 9.02
CA PHE A 81 -17.03 15.85 9.68
C PHE A 81 -16.82 14.45 9.13
N ALA A 82 -16.85 13.44 10.01
CA ALA A 82 -16.67 12.04 9.61
C ALA A 82 -17.95 11.40 9.05
N THR A 83 -19.13 11.88 9.47
CA THR A 83 -20.44 11.34 9.09
C THR A 83 -21.43 12.44 8.76
N ILE A 84 -22.35 12.15 7.83
CA ILE A 84 -23.40 13.10 7.42
C ILE A 84 -24.32 13.44 8.59
N ASP A 85 -24.60 12.45 9.44
CA ASP A 85 -25.43 12.67 10.64
C ASP A 85 -24.75 13.58 11.66
N GLY A 86 -23.42 13.49 11.82
CA GLY A 86 -22.66 14.42 12.66
C GLY A 86 -22.63 15.84 12.09
N LEU A 87 -22.71 15.99 10.76
CA LEU A 87 -22.81 17.28 10.10
C LEU A 87 -24.22 17.88 10.23
N LEU A 88 -25.29 17.11 10.00
CA LEU A 88 -26.66 17.64 10.02
C LEU A 88 -27.21 17.80 11.45
N GLY A 89 -26.89 16.90 12.37
CA GLY A 89 -27.45 16.92 13.73
C GLY A 89 -28.99 16.79 13.75
N GLU A 90 -29.63 17.27 14.82
CA GLU A 90 -31.09 17.23 14.99
C GLU A 90 -31.84 18.39 14.32
N GLY A 91 -31.14 19.36 13.70
CA GLY A 91 -31.73 20.55 13.09
C GLY A 91 -31.05 20.91 11.77
N GLY A 92 -31.85 21.26 10.76
CA GLY A 92 -31.37 21.64 9.43
C GLY A 92 -30.26 22.69 9.49
N ARG A 93 -29.15 22.42 8.80
CA ARG A 93 -28.03 23.36 8.71
C ARG A 93 -28.12 24.18 7.44
N VAL A 94 -27.54 25.37 7.48
CA VAL A 94 -27.49 26.29 6.34
C VAL A 94 -26.05 26.53 5.94
N VAL A 95 -25.80 26.60 4.63
CA VAL A 95 -24.49 26.84 4.04
C VAL A 95 -24.12 28.31 4.23
N LEU A 96 -23.15 28.58 5.11
CA LEU A 96 -22.61 29.91 5.41
C LEU A 96 -23.70 30.96 5.69
N SER A 97 -23.90 31.31 6.96
CA SER A 97 -24.80 32.39 7.37
C SER A 97 -23.98 33.59 7.88
N ALA A 98 -24.47 34.80 7.64
CA ALA A 98 -23.82 36.06 8.02
C ALA A 98 -24.14 36.39 9.47
#